data_AF-A0AAV6RFM1-F1
#
_entry.id   AF-A0AAV6RFM1-F1
#
_cell.length_a   1.000
_cell.length_b   1.000
_cell.length_c   1.000
_cell.angle_alpha   90.00
_cell.angle_beta   90.00
_cell.angle_gamma   90.00
#
_symmetry.space_group_name_H-M   'P 1'
#
loop_
_entity.id
_entity.type
_entity.pdbx_description
1 polymer ?
#
loop_
_entity_poly.entity_id
_entity_poly.type
_entity_poly.pdbx_seq_one_letter_code
_entity_poly.pdbx_strand_id
1 'polypeptide(L)'
;MQHRIFVLLNLHFVAGILLSPPSNVAISSFNMEHTVKFLPGPGTPTETHFTVQIINYRKNSWRLVSGCSELTAGQMCNVTRAFKDQYNQYKARVQAFTATQTSNWTVSRWFQPLSDSETLPTHLHTKHRKDTRVNSLHVVHGNHHCSIFSDD
;
A
#
# COMPACT_ATOMS: atom_id res chain seq x y z
N MET A 1 54.96 -19.35 41.41
CA MET A 1 54.36 -19.94 40.20
C MET A 1 52.91 -20.21 40.55
N GLN A 2 51.85 -19.72 39.90
CA GLN A 2 51.69 -19.17 38.56
C GLN A 2 50.39 -18.35 38.59
N HIS A 3 50.46 -17.11 38.12
CA HIS A 3 49.28 -16.28 37.85
C HIS A 3 48.38 -16.98 36.80
N ARG A 4 47.07 -16.71 36.80
CA ARG A 4 46.37 -15.98 35.70
C ARG A 4 44.85 -16.10 35.82
N ILE A 5 44.19 -14.97 36.11
CA ILE A 5 43.39 -14.15 35.17
C ILE A 5 41.99 -14.76 34.94
N PHE A 6 41.02 -14.28 35.73
CA PHE A 6 39.60 -14.37 35.41
C PHE A 6 39.29 -13.34 34.32
N VAL A 7 39.07 -13.79 33.09
CA VAL A 7 38.62 -12.92 31.99
C VAL A 7 37.12 -12.70 32.15
N LEU A 8 36.74 -11.54 32.70
CA LEU A 8 35.36 -11.07 32.66
C LEU A 8 35.06 -10.62 31.23
N LEU A 9 34.27 -11.42 30.50
CA LEU A 9 33.71 -11.03 29.21
C LEU A 9 32.83 -9.78 29.43
N ASN A 10 33.37 -8.59 29.17
CA ASN A 10 32.58 -7.39 29.06
C ASN A 10 31.82 -7.46 27.73
N LEU A 11 30.58 -7.94 27.79
CA LEU A 11 29.65 -7.82 26.67
C LEU A 11 29.22 -6.36 26.59
N HIS A 12 30.04 -5.52 25.96
CA HIS A 12 29.62 -4.18 25.56
C HIS A 12 28.55 -4.35 24.48
N PHE A 13 27.29 -4.31 24.91
CA PHE A 13 26.16 -4.15 24.01
C PHE A 13 26.27 -2.75 23.42
N VAL A 14 27.05 -2.61 22.34
CA VAL A 14 26.98 -1.43 21.49
C VAL A 14 25.59 -1.51 20.87
N ALA A 15 24.62 -0.87 21.51
CA ALA A 15 23.35 -0.55 20.90
C ALA A 15 23.67 0.41 19.75
N GLY A 16 24.03 -0.14 18.59
CA GLY A 16 24.10 0.63 17.36
C GLY A 16 22.75 1.32 17.21
N ILE A 17 22.76 2.63 16.99
CA ILE A 17 21.56 3.41 16.69
C ILE A 17 21.05 2.88 15.35
N LEU A 18 20.15 1.90 15.40
CA LEU A 18 19.53 1.31 14.23
C LEU A 18 18.68 2.37 13.53
N LEU A 19 18.75 2.41 12.20
CA LEU A 19 17.92 3.31 11.41
C LEU A 19 16.43 2.94 11.58
N SER A 20 15.65 3.89 12.12
CA SER A 20 14.22 3.73 12.32
C SER A 20 13.48 3.51 10.99
N PRO A 21 12.53 2.56 10.91
CA PRO A 21 11.74 2.37 9.70
C PRO A 21 10.83 3.58 9.42
N PRO A 22 10.51 3.87 8.15
CA PRO A 22 9.54 4.89 7.79
C PRO A 22 8.16 4.64 8.41
N SER A 23 7.39 5.68 8.63
CA SER A 23 6.03 5.59 9.17
C SER A 23 5.00 6.12 8.18
N ASN A 24 3.72 5.84 8.43
CA ASN A 24 2.58 6.34 7.66
C ASN A 24 2.70 6.05 6.14
N VAL A 25 3.23 4.89 5.78
CA VAL A 25 3.34 4.45 4.39
C VAL A 25 1.93 4.21 3.84
N ALA A 26 1.51 5.03 2.90
CA ALA A 26 0.20 4.97 2.29
C ALA A 26 0.27 5.26 0.78
N ILE A 27 -0.67 4.69 0.05
CA ILE A 27 -0.93 5.04 -1.34
C ILE A 27 -2.03 6.10 -1.33
N SER A 28 -1.71 7.27 -1.88
CA SER A 28 -2.64 8.38 -2.11
C SER A 28 -3.02 8.38 -3.58
N SER A 29 -4.30 8.58 -3.88
CA SER A 29 -4.78 8.55 -5.25
C SER A 29 -5.86 9.58 -5.51
N PHE A 30 -5.65 10.38 -6.53
CA PHE A 30 -6.61 11.38 -7.00
C PHE A 30 -6.66 11.34 -8.53
N ASN A 31 -7.85 11.19 -9.11
CA ASN A 31 -8.05 11.10 -10.56
C ASN A 31 -7.14 10.07 -11.26
N MET A 32 -7.01 8.87 -10.68
CA MET A 32 -6.13 7.81 -11.18
C MET A 32 -4.62 8.16 -11.23
N GLU A 33 -4.21 9.24 -10.58
CA GLU A 33 -2.81 9.52 -10.31
C GLU A 33 -2.44 9.01 -8.91
N HIS A 34 -1.46 8.11 -8.84
CA HIS A 34 -1.11 7.36 -7.64
C HIS A 34 0.28 7.75 -7.14
N THR A 35 0.36 8.13 -5.87
CA THR A 35 1.62 8.44 -5.19
C THR A 35 1.76 7.67 -3.88
N VAL A 36 2.97 7.22 -3.57
CA VAL A 36 3.30 6.69 -2.24
C VAL A 36 3.79 7.84 -1.38
N LYS A 37 3.12 8.01 -0.23
CA LYS A 37 3.47 8.98 0.80
C LYS A 37 3.96 8.22 2.04
N PHE A 38 4.92 8.79 2.73
CA PHE A 38 5.48 8.26 3.97
C PHE A 38 6.14 9.39 4.76
N LEU A 39 6.40 9.15 6.04
CA LEU A 39 7.19 10.02 6.90
C LEU A 39 8.49 9.31 7.29
N PRO A 40 9.62 10.04 7.40
CA PRO A 40 10.84 9.50 7.98
C PRO A 40 10.59 8.93 9.39
N GLY A 41 11.38 7.95 9.81
CA GLY A 41 11.35 7.45 11.17
C GLY A 41 11.89 8.49 12.17
N PRO A 42 11.59 8.36 13.48
CA PRO A 42 12.15 9.25 14.49
C PRO A 42 13.68 9.23 14.48
N GLY A 43 14.30 10.41 14.55
CA GLY A 43 15.76 10.56 14.55
C GLY A 43 16.44 10.21 13.22
N THR A 44 15.70 10.16 12.11
CA THR A 44 16.29 9.87 10.79
C THR A 44 17.33 10.93 10.42
N PRO A 45 18.59 10.55 10.15
CA PRO A 45 19.63 11.48 9.69
C PRO A 45 19.33 12.12 8.34
N THR A 46 19.88 13.31 8.09
CA THR A 46 19.61 14.09 6.86
C THR A 46 20.10 13.39 5.58
N GLU A 47 21.17 12.61 5.66
CA GLU A 47 21.76 11.83 4.57
C GLU A 47 20.98 10.54 4.24
N THR A 48 19.85 10.31 4.88
CA THR A 48 19.04 9.12 4.68
C THR A 48 18.25 9.20 3.38
N HIS A 49 18.33 8.12 2.61
CA HIS A 49 17.53 7.92 1.41
C HIS A 49 16.45 6.86 1.63
N PHE A 50 15.46 6.85 0.74
CA PHE A 50 14.33 5.94 0.81
C PHE A 50 14.13 5.19 -0.50
N THR A 51 13.88 3.89 -0.37
CA THR A 51 13.52 3.02 -1.50
C THR A 51 12.05 2.64 -1.41
N VAL A 52 11.34 2.74 -2.52
CA VAL A 52 9.94 2.30 -2.67
C VAL A 52 9.88 1.06 -3.56
N GLN A 53 9.19 0.04 -3.06
CA GLN A 53 8.82 -1.13 -3.83
C GLN A 53 7.31 -1.33 -3.81
N ILE A 54 6.81 -2.01 -4.84
CA ILE A 54 5.40 -2.38 -4.92
C ILE A 54 5.24 -3.87 -5.23
N ILE A 55 4.08 -4.39 -4.89
CA ILE A 55 3.61 -5.70 -5.29
C ILE A 55 2.17 -5.57 -5.78
N ASN A 56 1.75 -6.45 -6.69
CA ASN A 56 0.34 -6.59 -7.06
C ASN A 56 -0.15 -7.95 -6.59
N TYR A 57 -1.42 -8.08 -6.24
CA TYR A 57 -1.97 -9.30 -5.64
C TYR A 57 -1.81 -10.54 -6.52
N ARG A 58 -1.87 -10.35 -7.85
CA ARG A 58 -1.67 -11.43 -8.84
C ARG A 58 -0.20 -11.85 -9.02
N LYS A 59 0.76 -11.20 -8.36
CA LYS A 59 2.20 -11.47 -8.46
C LYS A 59 2.80 -11.64 -7.07
N ASN A 60 3.74 -12.58 -6.94
CA ASN A 60 4.35 -12.90 -5.64
C ASN A 60 5.71 -12.21 -5.41
N SER A 61 6.08 -11.22 -6.22
CA SER A 61 7.40 -10.57 -6.16
C SER A 61 7.28 -9.05 -5.99
N TRP A 62 7.98 -8.51 -4.99
CA TRP A 62 8.21 -7.07 -4.86
C TRP A 62 9.10 -6.55 -5.98
N ARG A 63 8.77 -5.38 -6.53
CA ARG A 63 9.55 -4.73 -7.58
C ARG A 63 9.83 -3.28 -7.23
N LEU A 64 11.02 -2.82 -7.58
CA LEU A 64 11.38 -1.40 -7.52
C LEU A 64 10.50 -0.58 -8.48
N VAL A 65 10.19 0.63 -8.06
CA VAL A 65 9.54 1.62 -8.93
C VAL A 65 10.64 2.49 -9.54
N SER A 66 10.61 2.64 -10.87
CA SER A 66 11.59 3.47 -11.58
C SER A 66 11.57 4.91 -11.04
N GLY A 67 12.73 5.41 -10.64
CA GLY A 67 12.87 6.75 -10.06
C GLY A 67 12.53 6.86 -8.57
N CYS A 68 12.28 5.75 -7.88
CA CYS A 68 11.99 5.74 -6.44
C CYS A 68 12.93 4.84 -5.63
N SER A 69 14.16 4.64 -6.10
CA SER A 69 15.18 3.85 -5.39
C SER A 69 15.94 4.65 -4.33
N GLU A 70 16.05 5.98 -4.50
CA GLU A 70 16.91 6.85 -3.69
C GLU A 70 16.25 8.21 -3.45
N LEU A 71 15.07 8.21 -2.85
CA LEU A 71 14.32 9.42 -2.52
C LEU A 71 14.91 10.11 -1.29
N THR A 72 14.85 11.43 -1.23
CA THR A 72 15.14 12.21 -0.01
C THR A 72 13.87 12.45 0.81
N ALA A 73 14.04 12.88 2.06
CA ALA A 73 12.92 13.19 2.93
C ALA A 73 11.99 14.27 2.30
N GLY A 74 10.69 14.01 2.32
CA GLY A 74 9.67 14.88 1.74
C GLY A 74 9.35 14.61 0.26
N GLN A 75 10.17 13.84 -0.46
CA GLN A 75 9.82 13.40 -1.80
C GLN A 75 8.74 12.32 -1.77
N MET A 76 7.87 12.33 -2.77
CA MET A 76 6.84 11.31 -2.99
C MET A 76 7.21 10.45 -4.18
N CYS A 77 6.76 9.19 -4.21
CA CYS A 77 6.98 8.30 -5.34
C CYS A 77 5.73 8.20 -6.22
N ASN A 78 5.82 8.58 -7.50
CA ASN A 78 4.75 8.34 -8.46
C ASN A 78 4.76 6.87 -8.90
N VAL A 79 3.64 6.17 -8.66
CA VAL A 79 3.47 4.74 -8.99
C VAL A 79 2.38 4.50 -10.04
N THR A 80 1.83 5.57 -10.64
CA THR A 80 0.73 5.50 -11.62
C THR A 80 1.02 4.51 -12.74
N ARG A 81 2.18 4.64 -13.39
CA ARG A 81 2.59 3.76 -14.50
C ARG A 81 2.78 2.29 -14.09
N ALA A 82 2.95 2.05 -12.79
CA ALA A 82 3.14 0.72 -12.25
C ALA A 82 1.80 0.01 -11.98
N PHE A 83 0.72 0.77 -11.75
CA PHE A 83 -0.64 0.26 -11.47
C PHE A 83 -1.45 0.11 -12.76
N LYS A 84 -1.00 -0.82 -13.62
CA LYS A 84 -1.57 -1.02 -14.97
C LYS A 84 -3.00 -1.55 -14.98
N ASP A 85 -3.37 -2.34 -13.98
CA ASP A 85 -4.72 -2.93 -13.86
C ASP A 85 -5.45 -2.29 -12.69
N GLN A 86 -6.51 -1.52 -13.01
CA GLN A 86 -7.31 -0.78 -12.04
C GLN A 86 -8.19 -1.66 -11.14
N TYR A 87 -8.41 -2.92 -11.53
CA TYR A 87 -9.19 -3.91 -10.77
C TYR A 87 -8.31 -4.77 -9.85
N ASN A 88 -6.99 -4.68 -9.98
CA ASN A 88 -6.05 -5.42 -9.15
C ASN A 88 -5.79 -4.67 -7.83
N GLN A 89 -5.30 -5.40 -6.83
CA GLN A 89 -4.90 -4.83 -5.55
C GLN A 89 -3.38 -4.70 -5.50
N TYR A 90 -2.90 -3.61 -4.90
CA TYR A 90 -1.48 -3.30 -4.78
C TYR A 90 -1.12 -2.98 -3.32
N LYS A 91 0.14 -3.24 -2.99
CA LYS A 91 0.78 -2.71 -1.79
C LYS A 91 2.06 -1.98 -2.19
N ALA A 92 2.40 -0.98 -1.41
CA ALA A 92 3.72 -0.37 -1.41
C ALA A 92 4.46 -0.75 -0.13
N ARG A 93 5.79 -0.77 -0.20
CA ARG A 93 6.64 -0.81 0.98
C ARG A 93 7.78 0.18 0.83
N VAL A 94 8.20 0.77 1.95
CA VAL A 94 9.27 1.77 2.00
C VAL A 94 10.28 1.36 3.06
N GLN A 95 11.54 1.56 2.74
CA GLN A 95 12.69 1.35 3.61
C GLN A 95 13.56 2.60 3.55
N ALA A 96 14.03 3.04 4.72
CA ALA A 96 15.09 4.02 4.85
C ALA A 96 16.47 3.33 4.79
N PHE A 97 17.46 3.98 4.18
CA PHE A 97 18.84 3.51 4.15
C PHE A 97 19.85 4.67 4.13
N THR A 98 21.04 4.42 4.65
CA THR A 98 22.23 5.26 4.51
C THR A 98 23.35 4.41 3.89
N ALA A 99 24.57 4.95 3.76
CA ALA A 99 25.71 4.20 3.28
C ALA A 99 26.05 2.96 4.15
N THR A 100 25.68 2.97 5.43
CA THR A 100 26.08 1.94 6.40
C THR A 100 24.92 1.17 7.01
N GLN A 101 23.70 1.69 6.92
CA GLN A 101 22.54 1.14 7.63
C GLN A 101 21.31 1.04 6.73
N THR A 102 20.47 0.06 7.05
CA THR A 102 19.16 -0.15 6.43
C THR A 102 18.13 -0.40 7.51
N SER A 103 16.97 0.24 7.37
CA SER A 103 15.84 0.01 8.28
C SER A 103 15.01 -1.19 7.84
N ASN A 104 14.09 -1.64 8.71
CA ASN A 104 13.05 -2.58 8.30
C ASN A 104 12.09 -1.95 7.27
N TRP A 105 11.42 -2.79 6.48
CA TRP A 105 10.38 -2.35 5.56
C TRP A 105 9.10 -1.99 6.31
N THR A 106 8.50 -0.85 5.98
CA THR A 106 7.12 -0.52 6.37
C THR A 106 6.20 -0.71 5.18
N VAL A 107 5.11 -1.46 5.36
CA VAL A 107 4.20 -1.89 4.29
C VAL A 107 2.87 -1.16 4.39
N SER A 108 2.32 -0.72 3.27
CA SER A 108 1.00 -0.09 3.20
C SER A 108 -0.14 -1.10 3.38
N ARG A 109 -1.34 -0.57 3.61
CA ARG A 109 -2.58 -1.33 3.36
C ARG A 109 -2.71 -1.69 1.87
N TRP A 110 -3.55 -2.68 1.58
CA TRP A 110 -3.98 -2.95 0.20
C TRP A 110 -4.73 -1.74 -0.37
N PHE A 111 -4.49 -1.49 -1.65
CA PHE A 111 -5.09 -0.41 -2.42
C PHE A 111 -5.55 -0.95 -3.78
N GLN A 112 -6.81 -0.70 -4.14
CA GLN A 112 -7.34 -1.00 -5.47
C GLN A 112 -7.67 0.32 -6.20
N PRO A 113 -7.03 0.62 -7.35
CA PRO A 113 -7.16 1.93 -8.01
C PRO A 113 -8.60 2.35 -8.30
N LEU A 114 -9.42 1.43 -8.81
CA LEU A 114 -10.80 1.77 -9.18
C LEU A 114 -11.71 2.05 -7.97
N SER A 115 -11.53 1.36 -6.85
CA SER A 115 -12.41 1.51 -5.69
C SER A 115 -11.93 2.54 -4.69
N ASP A 116 -10.61 2.73 -4.59
CA ASP A 116 -9.99 3.49 -3.51
C ASP A 116 -9.44 4.84 -3.96
N SER A 117 -9.43 5.12 -5.28
CA SER A 117 -9.06 6.45 -5.77
C SER A 117 -10.16 7.45 -5.48
N GLU A 118 -9.75 8.61 -4.98
CA GLU A 118 -10.61 9.78 -4.96
C GLU A 118 -10.82 10.26 -6.40
N THR A 119 -12.06 10.64 -6.72
CA THR A 119 -12.45 11.20 -8.02
C THR A 119 -13.10 12.55 -7.81
N LEU A 120 -12.88 13.47 -8.74
CA LEU A 120 -13.67 14.70 -8.77
C LEU A 120 -15.19 14.40 -8.79
N PRO A 121 -16.01 15.19 -8.09
CA PRO A 121 -17.47 14.98 -8.02
C PRO A 121 -18.20 14.97 -9.38
N THR A 122 -17.56 15.43 -10.45
CA THR A 122 -18.17 15.54 -11.79
C THR A 122 -18.17 14.23 -12.59
N HIS A 123 -17.53 13.17 -12.10
CA HIS A 123 -17.44 11.87 -12.79
C HIS A 123 -17.99 10.71 -11.94
N LEU A 124 -19.01 10.99 -11.12
CA LEU A 124 -19.75 9.96 -10.40
C LEU A 124 -20.53 9.08 -11.38
N HIS A 125 -19.89 8.04 -11.92
CA HIS A 125 -20.66 6.81 -12.17
C HIS A 125 -21.08 6.32 -10.80
N THR A 126 -22.36 6.53 -10.51
CA THR A 126 -22.99 6.07 -9.27
C THR A 126 -22.58 4.62 -9.03
N LYS A 127 -22.02 4.34 -7.83
CA LYS A 127 -21.79 2.97 -7.38
C LYS A 127 -23.16 2.31 -7.27
N HIS A 128 -23.61 1.66 -8.34
CA HIS A 128 -24.90 1.01 -8.36
C HIS A 128 -24.86 -0.15 -7.37
N ARG A 129 -25.36 0.10 -6.16
CA ARG A 129 -25.65 -0.95 -5.18
C ARG A 129 -26.83 -1.74 -5.76
N LYS A 130 -26.58 -2.97 -6.22
CA LYS A 130 -27.66 -3.93 -6.47
C LYS A 130 -28.22 -4.36 -5.11
N ASP A 131 -29.14 -3.59 -4.55
CA ASP A 131 -30.01 -4.08 -3.49
C ASP A 131 -31.13 -4.89 -4.16
N THR A 132 -30.95 -6.21 -4.27
CA THR A 132 -32.03 -7.13 -4.60
C THR A 132 -32.97 -7.19 -3.39
N ARG A 133 -34.04 -6.39 -3.40
CA ARG A 133 -35.26 -6.70 -2.68
C ARG A 133 -36.40 -6.75 -3.68
N VAL A 134 -36.74 -7.97 -4.11
CA VAL A 134 -37.98 -8.24 -4.83
C VAL A 134 -39.13 -7.99 -3.85
N ASN A 135 -40.07 -7.12 -4.20
CA ASN A 135 -41.34 -7.02 -3.49
C ASN A 135 -42.48 -7.25 -4.48
N SER A 136 -43.30 -8.25 -4.16
CA SER A 136 -44.42 -8.78 -4.93
C SER A 136 -45.34 -7.70 -5.49
N LEU A 137 -45.77 -7.88 -6.73
CA LEU A 137 -47.03 -7.31 -7.21
C LEU A 137 -48.00 -8.43 -7.58
N HIS A 138 -49.07 -8.50 -6.79
CA HIS A 138 -50.29 -9.21 -7.15
C HIS A 138 -50.90 -8.58 -8.42
N VAL A 139 -51.30 -9.40 -9.39
CA VAL A 139 -52.13 -8.96 -10.52
C VAL A 139 -53.39 -9.83 -10.56
N VAL A 140 -54.54 -9.17 -10.40
CA VAL A 140 -55.87 -9.75 -10.51
C VAL A 140 -56.27 -9.81 -11.99
N HIS A 141 -56.77 -10.98 -12.37
CA HIS A 141 -57.31 -11.41 -13.66
C HIS A 141 -57.84 -10.33 -14.63
N GLY A 142 -57.34 -10.40 -15.87
CA GLY A 142 -57.97 -9.80 -17.05
C GLY A 142 -57.01 -9.57 -18.21
N ASN A 143 -56.71 -10.63 -18.98
CA ASN A 143 -56.47 -10.63 -20.44
C ASN A 143 -55.78 -9.37 -21.04
N HIS A 144 -54.54 -9.37 -21.56
CA HIS A 144 -53.81 -10.38 -22.29
C HIS A 144 -52.29 -10.08 -22.24
N HIS A 145 -51.49 -11.15 -22.26
CA HIS A 145 -50.01 -11.21 -22.31
C HIS A 145 -49.28 -11.13 -20.95
N CYS A 146 -49.04 -12.33 -20.38
CA CYS A 146 -48.14 -12.56 -19.25
C CYS A 146 -47.04 -13.50 -19.70
N SER A 147 -45.78 -13.09 -19.55
CA SER A 147 -44.65 -14.00 -19.67
C SER A 147 -43.43 -13.42 -18.97
N ILE A 148 -43.04 -14.02 -17.84
CA ILE A 148 -41.63 -14.20 -17.42
C ILE A 148 -41.54 -15.56 -16.71
N PHE A 149 -40.75 -16.46 -17.27
CA PHE A 149 -40.31 -17.73 -16.66
C PHE A 149 -38.94 -17.54 -16.02
N SER A 150 -38.67 -18.23 -14.91
CA SER A 150 -37.33 -18.65 -14.47
C SER A 150 -37.48 -19.82 -13.49
N ASP A 151 -37.17 -21.04 -13.94
CA ASP A 151 -36.85 -22.18 -13.07
C ASP A 151 -35.35 -22.49 -13.23
N ASP A 152 -34.70 -22.69 -12.07
CA ASP A 152 -33.33 -23.17 -11.74
C ASP A 152 -32.10 -22.71 -12.56
#